data_AF-A0A2E4YXA7-F1
#
_entry.id   AF-A0A2E4YXA7-F1
#
_cell.length_a   1.000
_cell.length_b   1.000
_cell.length_c   1.000
_cell.angle_alpha   90.00
_cell.angle_beta   90.00
_cell.angle_gamma   90.00
#
_symmetry.space_group_name_H-M   'P 1'
#
loop_
_entity.id
_entity.type
_entity.pdbx_description
1 polymer ?
#
loop_
_entity_poly.entity_id
_entity_poly.type
_entity_poly.pdbx_seq_one_letter_code
_entity_poly.pdbx_strand_id
1 'polypeptide(L)'
;MNIKWKNSIGRQFEIPEIIDVIKKYPSSQIHVGTDSHFKSGKLIFATVIAVYAPGECSRYFFKRTFENNKYRIGLSSRLLKEVQDSIEIATLVRELVNPNRKIFVHADISENKKNKSNIVYEQARQWIIAMGFGCRMKPISWASSSIADLHAK
;
A
#
# COMPACT_ATOMS: atom_id res chain seq x y z
N MET A 1 14.86 -1.42 14.42
CA MET A 1 14.98 -2.47 13.38
C MET A 1 14.84 -1.79 12.03
N ASN A 2 15.85 -1.85 11.15
CA ASN A 2 15.67 -1.41 9.76
C ASN A 2 14.64 -2.32 9.09
N ILE A 3 13.48 -1.76 8.74
CA ILE A 3 12.45 -2.48 8.01
C ILE A 3 12.94 -2.61 6.56
N LYS A 4 13.48 -3.77 6.22
CA LYS A 4 13.99 -4.04 4.88
C LYS A 4 12.86 -4.27 3.89
N TRP A 5 12.86 -3.50 2.81
CA TRP A 5 11.98 -3.72 1.67
C TRP A 5 12.55 -4.82 0.78
N LYS A 6 11.69 -5.48 0.02
CA LYS A 6 12.07 -6.52 -0.95
C LYS A 6 11.36 -6.30 -2.27
N ASN A 7 11.94 -6.74 -3.38
CA ASN A 7 11.24 -6.85 -4.66
C ASN A 7 10.71 -8.28 -4.89
N SER A 8 10.10 -8.54 -6.05
CA SER A 8 9.51 -9.83 -6.42
C SER A 8 10.48 -11.03 -6.38
N ILE A 9 11.79 -10.81 -6.57
CA ILE A 9 12.82 -11.85 -6.53
C ILE A 9 13.53 -11.93 -5.16
N GLY A 10 13.07 -11.16 -4.16
CA GLY A 10 13.60 -11.19 -2.80
C GLY A 10 14.84 -10.33 -2.54
N ARG A 11 15.31 -9.56 -3.54
CA ARG A 11 16.41 -8.59 -3.34
C ARG A 11 15.97 -7.52 -2.35
N GLN A 12 16.84 -7.20 -1.40
CA GLN A 12 16.58 -6.22 -0.35
C GLN A 12 16.86 -4.80 -0.83
N PHE A 13 16.08 -3.85 -0.31
CA PHE A 13 16.19 -2.42 -0.58
C PHE A 13 15.93 -1.64 0.71
N GLU A 14 16.61 -0.51 0.85
CA GLU A 14 16.27 0.56 1.76
C GLU A 14 15.42 1.63 1.04
N ILE A 15 14.72 2.48 1.80
CA ILE A 15 13.88 3.56 1.23
C ILE A 15 14.66 4.45 0.25
N PRO A 16 15.88 4.94 0.55
CA PRO A 16 16.63 5.78 -0.39
C PRO A 16 16.86 5.11 -1.75
N GLU A 17 17.14 3.81 -1.80
CA GLU A 17 17.33 3.07 -3.06
C GLU A 17 16.02 3.00 -3.87
N ILE A 18 14.87 2.84 -3.19
CA ILE A 18 13.56 2.88 -3.84
C ILE A 18 13.29 4.28 -4.40
N ILE A 19 13.64 5.34 -3.66
CA ILE A 19 13.52 6.72 -4.11
C ILE A 19 14.38 6.98 -5.35
N ASP A 20 15.60 6.45 -5.42
CA ASP A 20 16.46 6.57 -6.60
C ASP A 20 15.86 5.89 -7.83
N VAL A 21 15.24 4.72 -7.65
CA VAL A 21 14.47 4.06 -8.73
C VAL A 21 13.32 4.95 -9.17
N ILE A 22 12.56 5.53 -8.24
CA ILE A 22 11.46 6.45 -8.56
C ILE A 22 11.99 7.67 -9.33
N LYS A 23 13.10 8.28 -8.92
CA LYS A 23 13.68 9.46 -9.58
C LYS A 23 14.18 9.16 -11.00
N LYS A 24 14.62 7.93 -11.28
CA LYS A 24 15.03 7.49 -12.62
C LYS A 24 13.89 7.51 -13.65
N TYR A 25 12.63 7.41 -13.22
CA TYR A 25 11.46 7.40 -14.10
C TYR A 25 10.51 8.57 -13.76
N PRO A 26 10.80 9.81 -14.19
CA PRO A 26 10.07 11.01 -13.79
C PRO A 26 8.61 11.05 -14.27
N SER A 27 8.28 10.30 -15.32
CA SER A 27 6.92 10.14 -15.85
C SER A 27 6.08 9.09 -15.10
N SER A 28 6.69 8.29 -14.22
CA SER A 28 6.00 7.17 -13.57
C SER A 28 4.89 7.62 -12.61
N GLN A 29 3.85 6.80 -12.51
CA GLN A 29 2.91 6.82 -11.41
C GLN A 29 3.47 5.99 -10.26
N ILE A 30 3.18 6.43 -9.03
CA ILE A 30 3.56 5.73 -7.80
C ILE A 30 2.27 5.22 -7.17
N HIS A 31 2.21 3.92 -6.89
CA HIS A 31 1.04 3.28 -6.31
C HIS A 31 1.43 2.63 -5.00
N VAL A 32 0.73 2.99 -3.92
CA VAL A 32 0.99 2.48 -2.57
C VAL A 32 -0.24 1.75 -2.08
N GLY A 33 -0.06 0.58 -1.50
CA GLY A 33 -1.17 -0.22 -0.99
C GLY A 33 -0.72 -1.18 0.09
N THR A 34 -1.60 -1.47 1.03
CA THR A 34 -1.38 -2.45 2.09
C THR A 34 -2.53 -3.43 2.12
N ASP A 35 -2.23 -4.69 2.40
CA ASP A 35 -3.22 -5.73 2.69
C ASP A 35 -2.77 -6.55 3.90
N SER A 36 -3.71 -7.23 4.55
CA SER A 36 -3.43 -7.99 5.76
C SER A 36 -4.07 -9.38 5.81
N HIS A 37 -3.31 -10.35 6.32
CA HIS A 37 -3.74 -11.74 6.49
C HIS A 37 -3.37 -12.30 7.86
N PHE A 38 -4.27 -13.14 8.38
CA PHE A 38 -3.97 -13.94 9.56
C PHE A 38 -3.23 -15.20 9.12
N LYS A 39 -2.02 -15.40 9.65
CA LYS A 39 -1.19 -16.58 9.37
C LYS A 39 -0.51 -17.07 10.64
N SER A 40 -0.73 -18.34 10.98
CA SER A 40 -0.09 -19.01 12.13
C SER A 40 -0.20 -18.22 13.45
N GLY A 41 -1.38 -17.67 13.74
CA GLY A 41 -1.63 -16.89 14.96
C GLY A 41 -1.09 -15.45 14.96
N LYS A 42 -0.46 -15.01 13.87
CA LYS A 42 0.02 -13.64 13.67
C LYS A 42 -0.83 -12.92 12.65
N LEU A 43 -0.94 -11.60 12.81
CA LEU A 43 -1.49 -10.73 11.77
C LEU A 43 -0.32 -10.13 10.99
N ILE A 44 -0.28 -10.39 9.69
CA ILE A 44 0.73 -9.89 8.77
C ILE A 44 0.12 -8.74 7.99
N PHE A 45 0.81 -7.60 7.95
CA PHE A 45 0.51 -6.52 7.02
C PHE A 45 1.63 -6.46 5.98
N ALA A 46 1.27 -6.46 4.70
CA ALA A 46 2.20 -6.27 3.61
C ALA A 46 1.93 -4.92 2.95
N THR A 47 2.90 -4.01 2.97
CA THR A 47 2.80 -2.72 2.30
C THR A 47 3.64 -2.73 1.04
N VAL A 48 3.11 -2.18 -0.05
CA VAL A 48 3.71 -2.16 -1.38
C VAL A 48 3.93 -0.71 -1.83
N ILE A 49 5.07 -0.47 -2.49
CA ILE A 49 5.32 0.69 -3.36
C ILE A 49 5.54 0.15 -4.77
N ALA A 50 4.65 0.47 -5.70
CA ALA A 50 4.77 0.13 -7.10
C ALA A 50 5.08 1.37 -7.94
N VAL A 51 6.07 1.26 -8.82
CA VAL A 51 6.52 2.28 -9.76
C VAL A 51 6.08 1.84 -11.16
N TYR A 52 5.17 2.59 -11.74
CA TYR A 52 4.55 2.25 -13.02
C TYR A 52 4.72 3.40 -14.03
N ALA A 53 5.58 3.19 -15.02
CA ALA A 53 5.73 4.02 -16.21
C ALA A 53 5.43 3.13 -17.44
N PRO A 54 4.29 3.34 -18.13
CA PRO A 54 3.93 2.54 -19.30
C PRO A 54 5.07 2.49 -20.33
N GLY A 55 5.46 1.30 -20.77
CA GLY A 55 6.53 1.09 -21.75
C GLY A 55 7.97 1.22 -21.22
N GLU A 56 8.17 1.70 -19.98
CA GLU A 56 9.51 1.97 -19.43
C GLU A 56 9.82 1.19 -18.15
N CYS A 57 8.88 1.14 -17.20
CA CYS A 57 9.09 0.54 -15.89
C CYS A 57 7.80 -0.02 -15.30
N SER A 58 7.85 -1.27 -14.87
CA SER A 58 6.85 -1.87 -13.98
C SER A 58 7.60 -2.67 -12.92
N ARG A 59 7.72 -2.08 -11.73
CA ARG A 59 8.43 -2.70 -10.60
C ARG A 59 7.72 -2.37 -9.30
N TYR A 60 7.83 -3.25 -8.32
CA TYR A 60 7.32 -2.98 -6.99
C TYR A 60 8.29 -3.45 -5.92
N PHE A 61 8.11 -2.85 -4.75
CA PHE A 61 8.81 -3.15 -3.51
C PHE A 61 7.76 -3.41 -2.44
N PHE A 62 8.03 -4.33 -1.53
CA PHE A 62 7.15 -4.61 -0.42
C PHE A 62 7.92 -4.75 0.89
N LYS A 63 7.25 -4.43 1.99
CA LYS A 63 7.69 -4.76 3.35
C LYS A 63 6.60 -5.55 4.05
N ARG A 64 6.97 -6.31 5.09
CA ARG A 64 6.03 -6.99 5.97
C ARG A 64 6.21 -6.48 7.40
N THR A 65 5.11 -6.18 8.07
CA THR A 65 5.07 -5.96 9.52
C THR A 65 4.18 -7.03 10.15
N PHE A 66 4.44 -7.32 11.42
CA PHE A 66 3.77 -8.38 12.15
C PHE A 66 3.21 -7.82 13.45
N GLU A 67 1.95 -8.08 13.71
CA GLU A 67 1.32 -7.75 14.98
C GLU A 67 0.90 -9.03 15.71
N ASN A 68 1.16 -9.04 17.02
CA ASN A 68 0.71 -10.12 17.90
C ASN A 68 -0.79 -9.99 18.10
N ASN A 69 -1.54 -10.96 17.59
CA ASN A 69 -2.99 -10.91 17.58
C ASN A 69 -3.60 -11.43 18.90
N LYS A 70 -3.14 -10.92 20.06
CA LYS A 70 -3.67 -11.35 21.37
C LYS A 70 -5.17 -11.09 21.53
N TYR A 71 -5.72 -10.09 20.82
CA TYR A 71 -7.09 -9.61 21.02
C TYR A 71 -8.01 -9.72 19.80
N ARG A 72 -7.56 -10.27 18.66
CA ARG A 72 -8.33 -10.35 17.39
C ARG A 72 -8.94 -9.00 16.99
N ILE A 73 -8.14 -8.17 16.31
CA ILE A 73 -8.65 -6.89 15.80
C ILE A 73 -9.83 -7.11 14.85
N GLY A 74 -10.84 -6.24 14.94
CA GLY A 74 -12.03 -6.31 14.08
C GLY A 74 -11.71 -5.94 12.62
N LEU A 75 -12.61 -6.32 11.70
CA LEU A 75 -12.45 -6.06 10.27
C LEU A 75 -12.26 -4.57 9.98
N SER A 76 -13.08 -3.68 10.54
CA SER A 76 -13.00 -2.24 10.29
C SER A 76 -11.66 -1.65 10.72
N SER A 77 -11.19 -1.99 11.93
CA SER A 77 -9.89 -1.54 12.43
C SER A 77 -8.74 -2.00 11.54
N ARG A 78 -8.82 -3.25 11.05
CA ARG A 78 -7.81 -3.83 10.17
C ARG A 78 -7.77 -3.14 8.80
N LEU A 79 -8.92 -2.91 8.19
CA LEU A 79 -9.04 -2.18 6.91
C LEU A 79 -8.56 -0.73 7.05
N LEU A 80 -8.89 -0.05 8.15
CA LEU A 80 -8.40 1.32 8.40
C LEU A 80 -6.90 1.35 8.65
N LYS A 81 -6.34 0.33 9.31
CA LYS A 81 -4.89 0.19 9.48
C LYS A 81 -4.17 0.00 8.15
N GLU A 82 -4.73 -0.79 7.23
CA GLU A 82 -4.20 -0.93 5.86
C GLU A 82 -4.17 0.42 5.12
N VAL A 83 -5.24 1.22 5.25
CA VAL A 83 -5.30 2.57 4.67
C VAL A 83 -4.25 3.49 5.31
N GLN A 84 -4.16 3.48 6.64
CA GLN A 84 -3.19 4.27 7.39
C GLN A 84 -1.75 3.95 6.96
N ASP A 85 -1.36 2.67 6.94
CA ASP A 85 -0.01 2.23 6.56
C ASP A 85 0.33 2.66 5.13
N SER A 86 -0.67 2.63 4.25
CA SER A 86 -0.51 3.08 2.86
C SER A 86 -0.33 4.59 2.76
N ILE A 87 -1.09 5.38 3.54
CA ILE A 87 -0.97 6.85 3.60
C ILE A 87 0.38 7.26 4.20
N GLU A 88 0.85 6.58 5.24
CA GLU A 88 2.15 6.87 5.87
C GLU A 88 3.29 6.68 4.86
N ILE A 89 3.28 5.59 4.10
CA ILE A 89 4.27 5.34 3.06
C ILE A 89 4.12 6.30 1.88
N ALA A 90 2.91 6.61 1.44
CA ALA A 90 2.68 7.59 0.38
C ALA A 90 3.19 8.98 0.77
N THR A 91 3.01 9.38 2.03
CA THR A 91 3.52 10.63 2.60
C THR A 91 5.04 10.66 2.62
N LEU A 92 5.67 9.60 3.14
CA LEU A 92 7.13 9.46 3.12
C LEU A 92 7.70 9.55 1.71
N VAL A 93 7.10 8.86 0.74
CA VAL A 93 7.55 8.93 -0.65
C VAL A 93 7.40 10.33 -1.20
N ARG A 94 6.26 11.00 -0.98
CA ARG A 94 5.99 12.38 -1.43
C ARG A 94 7.05 13.36 -0.92
N GLU A 95 7.46 13.27 0.34
CA GLU A 95 8.47 14.14 0.94
C GLU A 95 9.87 13.99 0.31
N LEU A 96 10.18 12.79 -0.20
CA LEU A 96 11.49 12.46 -0.76
C LEU A 96 11.56 12.61 -2.28
N VAL A 97 10.44 12.91 -2.94
CA VAL A 97 10.34 13.08 -4.40
C VAL A 97 9.80 14.46 -4.76
N ASN A 98 9.77 14.77 -6.06
CA ASN A 98 9.22 16.05 -6.53
C ASN A 98 7.73 16.20 -6.15
N PRO A 99 7.28 17.36 -5.66
CA PRO A 99 5.87 17.61 -5.30
C PRO A 99 4.84 17.28 -6.39
N ASN A 100 5.24 17.34 -7.67
CA ASN A 100 4.35 17.10 -8.80
C ASN A 100 4.16 15.61 -9.15
N ARG A 101 4.72 14.70 -8.37
CA ARG A 101 4.62 13.25 -8.63
C ARG A 101 3.20 12.76 -8.38
N LYS A 102 2.67 11.97 -9.32
CA LYS A 102 1.35 11.32 -9.19
C LYS A 102 1.45 10.12 -8.25
N ILE A 103 0.94 10.26 -7.03
CA ILE A 103 0.91 9.21 -6.02
C ILE A 103 -0.54 8.78 -5.79
N PHE A 104 -0.78 7.48 -5.91
CA PHE A 104 -2.07 6.85 -5.68
C PHE A 104 -2.01 5.93 -4.48
N VAL A 105 -2.98 6.05 -3.58
CA VAL A 105 -3.18 5.10 -2.48
C VAL A 105 -4.31 4.15 -2.85
N HIS A 106 -4.01 2.86 -2.73
CA HIS A 106 -4.91 1.77 -3.02
C HIS A 106 -5.47 1.22 -1.71
N ALA A 107 -6.77 0.96 -1.68
CA ALA A 107 -7.41 0.29 -0.56
C ALA A 107 -8.27 -0.87 -1.08
N ASP A 108 -8.14 -2.06 -0.49
CA ASP A 108 -8.89 -3.24 -0.90
C ASP A 108 -10.34 -3.27 -0.39
N ILE A 109 -11.03 -2.14 -0.56
CA ILE A 109 -12.33 -1.87 0.02
C ILE A 109 -13.34 -1.65 -1.12
N SER A 110 -14.50 -2.30 -1.02
CA SER A 110 -15.54 -2.29 -2.06
C SER A 110 -16.62 -1.24 -1.79
N GLU A 111 -17.05 -0.54 -2.82
CA GLU A 111 -18.21 0.37 -2.80
C GLU A 111 -19.55 -0.39 -2.72
N ASN A 112 -19.59 -1.63 -3.20
CA ASN A 112 -20.80 -2.45 -3.12
C ASN A 112 -21.14 -2.76 -1.65
N LYS A 113 -22.30 -2.26 -1.19
CA LYS A 113 -22.82 -2.43 0.17
C LYS A 113 -22.99 -3.89 0.63
N LYS A 114 -23.05 -4.85 -0.31
CA LYS A 114 -23.09 -6.28 0.01
C LYS A 114 -21.74 -6.82 0.50
N ASN A 115 -20.64 -6.14 0.20
CA ASN A 115 -19.31 -6.54 0.66
C ASN A 115 -19.05 -6.02 2.08
N LYS A 116 -18.56 -6.89 2.96
CA LYS A 116 -18.27 -6.55 4.37
C LYS A 116 -17.30 -5.38 4.52
N SER A 117 -16.36 -5.21 3.59
CA SER A 117 -15.41 -4.09 3.63
C SER A 117 -16.05 -2.72 3.43
N ASN A 118 -17.26 -2.65 2.87
CA ASN A 118 -17.96 -1.40 2.64
C ASN A 118 -18.20 -0.57 3.92
N ILE A 119 -18.17 -1.21 5.09
CA ILE A 119 -18.32 -0.57 6.41
C ILE A 119 -17.39 0.63 6.65
N VAL A 120 -16.22 0.67 5.99
CA VAL A 120 -15.24 1.76 6.10
C VAL A 120 -15.00 2.47 4.76
N TYR A 121 -15.81 2.21 3.73
CA TYR A 121 -15.55 2.70 2.36
C TYR A 121 -15.43 4.23 2.28
N GLU A 122 -16.45 4.96 2.77
CA GLU A 122 -16.41 6.43 2.72
C GLU A 122 -15.31 7.00 3.60
N GLN A 123 -15.10 6.44 4.80
CA GLN A 123 -14.04 6.90 5.71
C GLN A 123 -12.66 6.76 5.07
N ALA A 124 -12.35 5.59 4.51
CA ALA A 124 -11.10 5.32 3.83
C ALA A 124 -10.90 6.24 2.61
N ARG A 125 -11.92 6.34 1.77
CA ARG A 125 -11.89 7.16 0.55
C ARG A 125 -11.64 8.64 0.87
N GLN A 126 -12.39 9.21 1.80
CA GLN A 126 -12.27 10.62 2.17
C GLN A 126 -10.93 10.89 2.87
N TRP A 127 -10.43 9.97 3.69
CA TRP A 127 -9.12 10.12 4.32
C TRP A 127 -7.99 10.20 3.28
N ILE A 128 -7.99 9.29 2.30
CA ILE A 128 -6.98 9.30 1.23
C ILE A 128 -7.03 10.61 0.42
N ILE A 129 -8.23 11.09 0.07
CA ILE A 129 -8.42 12.32 -0.70
C ILE A 129 -7.99 13.55 0.12
N ALA A 130 -8.36 13.61 1.40
CA ALA A 130 -7.99 14.71 2.30
C ALA A 130 -6.47 14.83 2.48
N MET A 131 -5.73 13.72 2.37
CA MET A 131 -4.27 13.71 2.38
C MET A 131 -3.63 14.16 1.06
N GLY A 132 -4.44 14.44 0.02
CA GLY A 132 -3.99 14.94 -1.28
C GLY A 132 -3.52 13.84 -2.25
N PHE A 133 -3.86 12.56 -1.99
CA PHE A 133 -3.48 11.45 -2.85
C PHE A 133 -4.60 11.04 -3.80
N GLY A 134 -4.24 10.44 -4.94
CA GLY A 134 -5.21 9.78 -5.80
C GLY A 134 -5.77 8.52 -5.13
N CYS A 135 -7.08 8.43 -4.97
CA CYS A 135 -7.72 7.29 -4.31
C CYS A 135 -8.07 6.17 -5.31
N ARG A 136 -7.69 4.93 -5.00
CA ARG A 136 -8.02 3.73 -5.79
C ARG A 136 -8.68 2.67 -4.90
N MET A 137 -9.99 2.51 -5.04
CA MET A 137 -10.79 1.49 -4.36
C MET A 137 -10.99 0.26 -5.26
N LYS A 138 -11.54 -0.85 -4.74
CA LYS A 138 -11.94 -1.97 -5.60
C LYS A 138 -12.95 -1.47 -6.65
N PRO A 139 -12.86 -1.92 -7.92
CA PRO A 139 -12.02 -3.01 -8.42
C PRO A 139 -10.63 -2.60 -8.93
N ILE A 140 -10.28 -1.32 -8.88
CA ILE A 140 -9.04 -0.78 -9.49
C ILE A 140 -7.86 -0.70 -8.51
N SER A 141 -8.02 -1.19 -7.28
CA SER A 141 -7.05 -1.14 -6.17
C SER A 141 -5.93 -2.19 -6.24
N TRP A 142 -5.40 -2.49 -7.42
CA TRP A 142 -4.48 -3.62 -7.68
C TRP A 142 -3.21 -3.68 -6.81
N ALA A 143 -2.66 -2.54 -6.36
CA ALA A 143 -1.48 -2.55 -5.47
C ALA A 143 -1.80 -3.23 -4.13
N SER A 144 -2.99 -3.01 -3.59
CA SER A 144 -3.48 -3.69 -2.38
C SER A 144 -4.10 -5.05 -2.71
N SER A 145 -5.03 -5.10 -3.66
CA SER A 145 -5.86 -6.27 -3.96
C SER A 145 -5.15 -7.40 -4.72
N SER A 146 -3.90 -7.21 -5.12
CA SER A 146 -3.12 -8.22 -5.83
C SER A 146 -1.69 -8.31 -5.31
N ILE A 147 -0.93 -7.21 -5.33
CA ILE A 147 0.49 -7.27 -4.95
C ILE A 147 0.65 -7.41 -3.44
N ALA A 148 -0.04 -6.58 -2.65
CA ALA A 148 0.04 -6.66 -1.20
C ALA A 148 -0.57 -7.98 -0.68
N ASP A 149 -1.73 -8.39 -1.21
CA ASP A 149 -2.36 -9.67 -0.88
C ASP A 149 -1.43 -10.88 -1.11
N LEU A 150 -0.71 -10.90 -2.24
CA LEU A 150 0.31 -11.91 -2.52
C LEU A 150 1.39 -11.98 -1.42
N HIS A 151 1.77 -10.84 -0.87
CA HIS A 151 2.82 -10.74 0.13
C HIS A 151 2.32 -10.76 1.58
N ALA A 152 1.03 -10.66 1.82
CA ALA A 152 0.44 -10.84 3.14
C ALA A 152 0.17 -12.33 3.45
N LYS A 153 -0.08 -13.13 2.41
CA LYS A 153 -0.26 -14.60 2.48
C LYS A 153 1.03 -15.37 2.72
#